data_AF-A0A2N2HCP2-F1
#
_entry.id   AF-A0A2N2HCP2-F1
#
_cell.length_a   1.000
_cell.length_b   1.000
_cell.length_c   1.000
_cell.angle_alpha   90.00
_cell.angle_beta   90.00
_cell.angle_gamma   90.00
#
_symmetry.space_group_name_H-M   'P 1'
#
loop_
_entity.id
_entity.type
_entity.pdbx_description
1 polymer ?
#
loop_
_entity_poly.entity_id
_entity_poly.type
_entity_poly.pdbx_seq_one_letter_code
_entity_poly.pdbx_strand_id
1 'polypeptide(L)'
;MEMEDPKMKKQEIKPFVWGMVVGSVALLIVIFSAGWVVTSVSAEAQAKKIATEAVIDRLAPIAVAQHMVDPNREARVKEMKGMDSWKRSDYVMAQGWAKMPGEKDSDSRVASECARLIEKLNNM
;
A
#
# COMPACT_ATOMS: atom_id res chain seq x y z
N MET A 1 -56.69 2.98 -0.57
CA MET A 1 -55.68 3.46 -1.54
C MET A 1 -55.21 2.20 -2.22
N GLU A 2 -56.05 1.74 -3.13
CA GLU A 2 -55.92 0.44 -3.78
C GLU A 2 -54.68 0.47 -4.65
N MET A 3 -53.71 -0.39 -4.34
CA MET A 3 -52.64 -0.77 -5.25
C MET A 3 -53.30 -1.69 -6.29
N GLU A 4 -53.79 -1.11 -7.38
CA GLU A 4 -54.29 -1.86 -8.53
C GLU A 4 -53.16 -2.78 -9.03
N ASP A 5 -53.39 -4.10 -8.96
CA ASP A 5 -52.52 -5.11 -9.55
C ASP A 5 -52.31 -4.79 -11.04
N PRO A 6 -51.09 -4.44 -11.49
CA PRO A 6 -50.85 -4.20 -12.89
C PRO A 6 -51.01 -5.53 -13.63
N LYS A 7 -52.12 -5.68 -14.38
CA LYS A 7 -52.32 -6.74 -15.38
C LYS A 7 -51.30 -6.56 -16.50
N MET A 8 -50.06 -6.91 -16.22
CA MET A 8 -48.95 -6.91 -17.19
C MET A 8 -49.19 -8.04 -18.19
N LYS A 9 -49.53 -7.68 -19.42
CA LYS A 9 -49.50 -8.60 -20.57
C LYS A 9 -48.11 -9.21 -20.62
N LYS A 10 -47.99 -10.55 -20.55
CA LYS A 10 -46.69 -11.27 -20.53
C LYS A 10 -45.76 -10.91 -21.69
N GLN A 11 -46.29 -10.28 -22.74
CA GLN A 11 -45.55 -9.77 -23.90
C GLN A 11 -44.75 -8.50 -23.61
N GLU A 12 -45.16 -7.64 -22.67
CA GLU A 12 -44.48 -6.36 -22.36
C GLU A 12 -43.45 -6.46 -21.22
N ILE A 13 -43.46 -7.56 -20.47
CA ILE A 13 -42.50 -7.83 -19.39
C ILE A 13 -41.10 -8.12 -19.96
N LYS A 14 -41.04 -8.71 -21.17
CA LYS A 14 -39.79 -9.08 -21.84
C LYS A 14 -38.88 -7.87 -22.14
N PRO A 15 -39.36 -6.79 -22.79
CA PRO A 15 -38.53 -5.61 -23.03
C PRO A 15 -38.18 -4.86 -21.73
N PHE A 16 -39.09 -4.85 -20.74
CA PHE A 16 -38.85 -4.22 -19.45
C PHE A 16 -37.72 -4.87 -18.65
N VAL A 17 -37.70 -6.21 -18.59
CA VAL A 17 -36.63 -6.96 -17.91
C VAL A 17 -35.28 -6.73 -18.59
N TRP A 18 -35.23 -6.66 -19.92
CA TRP A 18 -33.99 -6.35 -20.64
C TRP A 18 -33.50 -4.94 -20.32
N GLY A 19 -34.41 -3.95 -20.27
CA GLY A 19 -34.10 -2.59 -19.86
C GLY A 19 -33.51 -2.51 -18.45
N MET A 20 -34.07 -3.23 -17.48
CA MET A 20 -33.50 -3.32 -16.12
C MET A 20 -32.10 -3.92 -16.11
N VAL A 21 -31.85 -4.99 -16.86
CA VAL A 21 -30.52 -5.62 -16.91
C VAL A 21 -29.48 -4.66 -17.46
N VAL A 22 -29.77 -4.02 -18.59
CA VAL A 22 -28.85 -3.06 -19.21
C VAL A 22 -28.65 -1.83 -18.33
N GLY A 23 -29.72 -1.30 -17.74
CA GLY A 23 -29.67 -0.16 -16.83
C GLY A 23 -28.85 -0.44 -15.57
N SER A 24 -29.00 -1.64 -15.00
CA SER A 24 -28.23 -2.07 -13.82
C SER A 24 -26.74 -2.16 -14.13
N VAL A 25 -26.38 -2.73 -15.28
CA VAL A 25 -24.97 -2.82 -15.72
C VAL A 25 -24.38 -1.43 -15.96
N ALA A 26 -25.11 -0.55 -16.64
CA ALA A 26 -24.67 0.84 -16.87
C ALA A 26 -24.47 1.60 -15.55
N LEU A 27 -25.38 1.45 -14.59
CA LEU A 27 -25.29 2.10 -13.28
C LEU A 27 -24.07 1.61 -12.50
N LEU A 28 -23.80 0.30 -12.50
CA LEU A 28 -22.59 -0.26 -11.87
C LEU A 28 -21.33 0.36 -12.49
N ILE A 29 -21.23 0.40 -13.81
CA ILE A 29 -20.05 0.97 -14.49
C ILE A 29 -19.83 2.43 -14.08
N VAL A 30 -20.88 3.25 -14.03
CA VAL A 30 -20.78 4.66 -13.63
C VAL A 30 -20.34 4.80 -12.17
N ILE A 31 -20.94 4.05 -11.25
CA ILE A 31 -20.62 4.11 -9.82
C ILE A 31 -19.18 3.67 -9.54
N PHE A 32 -18.74 2.57 -10.15
CA PHE A 32 -17.38 2.07 -10.02
C PHE A 32 -16.35 3.00 -10.69
N SER A 33 -16.69 3.62 -11.82
CA SER A 33 -15.80 4.56 -12.53
C SER A 33 -15.68 5.91 -11.83
N ALA A 34 -16.74 6.38 -11.19
CA ALA A 34 -16.72 7.59 -10.36
C ALA A 34 -15.99 7.40 -9.02
N GLY A 35 -15.61 6.16 -8.67
CA GLY A 35 -14.94 5.85 -7.41
C GLY A 35 -15.84 5.97 -6.17
N TRP A 36 -17.15 6.04 -6.34
CA TRP A 36 -18.11 6.18 -5.22
C TRP A 36 -18.31 4.88 -4.44
N VAL A 37 -17.99 3.73 -5.03
CA VAL A 37 -18.02 2.46 -4.34
C VAL A 37 -16.63 1.85 -4.33
N VAL A 38 -16.16 1.53 -3.12
CA VAL A 38 -14.97 0.74 -2.87
C VAL A 38 -15.44 -0.63 -2.37
N THR A 39 -14.94 -1.71 -2.96
CA THR A 39 -15.22 -3.06 -2.44
C THR A 39 -14.39 -3.28 -1.18
N SER A 40 -14.95 -3.95 -0.18
CA SER A 40 -14.27 -4.26 1.09
C SER A 40 -12.87 -4.86 0.88
N VAL A 41 -12.73 -5.81 -0.04
CA VAL A 41 -11.44 -6.42 -0.39
C VAL A 41 -10.42 -5.39 -0.89
N SER A 42 -10.85 -4.47 -1.76
CA SER A 42 -9.98 -3.38 -2.24
C SER A 42 -9.67 -2.35 -1.15
N ALA A 43 -10.60 -2.13 -0.21
CA ALA A 43 -10.43 -1.24 0.92
C ALA A 43 -9.39 -1.79 1.90
N GLU A 44 -9.48 -3.08 2.24
CA GLU A 44 -8.57 -3.75 3.16
C GLU A 44 -7.15 -3.83 2.60
N ALA A 45 -7.02 -4.19 1.32
CA ALA A 45 -5.72 -4.22 0.65
C ALA A 45 -5.06 -2.83 0.60
N GLN A 46 -5.83 -1.79 0.27
CA GLN A 46 -5.33 -0.41 0.28
C GLN A 46 -5.01 0.07 1.69
N ALA A 47 -5.88 -0.17 2.67
CA ALA A 47 -5.67 0.21 4.05
C ALA A 47 -4.39 -0.43 4.62
N LYS A 48 -4.16 -1.72 4.35
CA LYS A 48 -2.92 -2.40 4.75
C LYS A 48 -1.70 -1.78 4.08
N LYS A 49 -1.77 -1.49 2.78
CA LYS A 49 -0.67 -0.86 2.05
C LYS A 49 -0.33 0.52 2.61
N ILE A 50 -1.33 1.36 2.82
CA ILE A 50 -1.19 2.71 3.40
C ILE A 50 -0.63 2.62 4.81
N ALA A 51 -1.14 1.70 5.64
CA ALA A 51 -0.66 1.51 7.00
C ALA A 51 0.82 1.10 7.01
N THR A 52 1.23 0.13 6.18
CA THR A 52 2.65 -0.27 6.15
C THR A 52 3.54 0.85 5.60
N GLU A 53 3.09 1.59 4.59
CA GLU A 53 3.86 2.72 4.03
C GLU A 53 4.02 3.84 5.05
N ALA A 54 2.95 4.20 5.77
CA ALA A 54 2.99 5.18 6.85
C ALA A 54 3.92 4.75 8.00
N VAL A 55 3.93 3.47 8.35
CA VAL A 55 4.88 2.91 9.32
C VAL A 55 6.31 3.09 8.79
N ILE A 56 6.59 2.65 7.56
CA ILE A 56 7.93 2.77 6.98
C ILE A 56 8.40 4.22 6.91
N ASP A 57 7.55 5.17 6.52
CA ASP A 57 7.90 6.59 6.42
C ASP A 57 8.27 7.20 7.78
N ARG A 58 7.75 6.64 8.88
CA ARG A 58 8.12 7.04 10.25
C ARG A 58 9.32 6.27 10.80
N LEU A 59 9.45 5.01 10.44
CA LEU A 59 10.50 4.12 10.93
C LEU A 59 11.84 4.34 10.19
N ALA A 60 11.80 4.62 8.89
CA ALA A 60 12.99 4.88 8.09
C ALA A 60 13.86 6.05 8.61
N PRO A 61 13.32 7.21 9.00
CA PRO A 61 14.14 8.27 9.60
C PRO A 61 14.69 7.89 10.99
N ILE A 62 13.98 7.05 11.75
CA ILE A 62 14.50 6.51 13.02
C ILE A 62 15.68 5.57 12.75
N ALA A 63 15.58 4.73 11.73
CA ALA A 63 16.66 3.84 11.29
C ALA A 63 17.91 4.63 10.84
N VAL A 64 17.71 5.76 10.16
CA VAL A 64 18.78 6.71 9.82
C VAL A 64 19.39 7.32 11.08
N ALA A 65 18.58 7.70 12.07
CA ALA A 65 19.09 8.22 13.35
C ALA A 65 19.93 7.17 14.10
N GLN A 66 19.52 5.89 14.10
CA GLN A 66 20.32 4.81 14.65
C GLN A 66 21.65 4.63 13.89
N HIS A 67 21.62 4.73 12.56
CA HIS A 67 22.83 4.75 11.73
C HIS A 67 23.78 5.91 12.10
N MET A 68 23.26 7.09 12.40
CA MET A 68 24.09 8.25 12.79
C MET A 68 24.83 8.05 14.12
N VAL A 69 24.28 7.23 15.02
CA VAL A 69 24.87 6.86 16.32
C VAL A 69 25.93 5.75 16.16
N ASP A 70 25.93 5.02 15.05
CA ASP A 70 26.94 3.97 14.81
C ASP A 70 28.35 4.58 14.67
N PRO A 71 29.33 4.12 15.47
CA PRO A 71 30.68 4.67 15.46
C PRO A 71 31.46 4.34 14.16
N ASN A 72 31.04 3.32 13.42
CA ASN A 72 31.66 2.90 12.16
C ASN A 72 30.80 3.25 10.93
N ARG A 73 29.86 4.18 11.09
CA ARG A 73 28.85 4.53 10.08
C ARG A 73 29.42 4.76 8.67
N GLU A 74 30.54 5.47 8.56
CA GLU A 74 31.12 5.83 7.26
C GLU A 74 31.72 4.61 6.54
N ALA A 75 32.42 3.75 7.29
CA ALA A 75 32.98 2.51 6.76
C ALA A 75 31.86 1.56 6.31
N ARG A 76 30.80 1.43 7.11
CA ARG A 76 29.66 0.55 6.81
C ARG A 76 28.83 1.06 5.63
N VAL A 77 28.65 2.37 5.48
CA VAL A 77 27.95 2.95 4.32
C VAL A 77 28.76 2.79 3.05
N LYS A 78 30.09 2.93 3.12
CA LYS A 78 30.97 2.67 1.99
C LYS A 78 30.89 1.21 1.54
N GLU A 79 30.88 0.28 2.48
CA GLU A 79 30.68 -1.14 2.22
C GLU A 79 29.30 -1.42 1.58
N MET A 80 28.23 -0.87 2.17
CA MET A 80 26.86 -0.98 1.64
C MET A 80 26.74 -0.45 0.21
N LYS A 81 27.38 0.68 -0.11
CA LYS A 81 27.38 1.26 -1.47
C LYS A 81 28.09 0.36 -2.48
N GLY A 82 29.13 -0.34 -2.07
CA GLY A 82 29.84 -1.32 -2.89
C GLY A 82 29.04 -2.60 -3.17
N MET A 83 27.94 -2.83 -2.45
CA MET A 83 27.04 -3.96 -2.66
C MET A 83 25.92 -3.62 -3.63
N ASP A 84 25.37 -4.66 -4.26
CA ASP A 84 24.17 -4.56 -5.08
C ASP A 84 22.96 -4.06 -4.28
N SER A 85 22.07 -3.32 -4.94
CA SER A 85 20.88 -2.71 -4.32
C SER A 85 19.98 -3.70 -3.58
N TRP A 86 19.91 -4.96 -4.02
CA TRP A 86 19.09 -5.99 -3.38
C TRP A 86 19.71 -6.54 -2.09
N LYS A 87 21.04 -6.43 -1.91
CA LYS A 87 21.75 -6.84 -0.69
C LYS A 87 21.83 -5.73 0.36
N ARG A 88 21.56 -4.48 -0.02
CA ARG A 88 21.66 -3.33 0.89
C ARG A 88 20.65 -3.41 2.03
N SER A 89 19.43 -3.86 1.77
CA SER A 89 18.42 -4.07 2.81
C SER A 89 18.88 -5.10 3.83
N ASP A 90 19.41 -6.24 3.38
CA ASP A 90 19.92 -7.29 4.27
C ASP A 90 21.12 -6.79 5.08
N TYR A 91 22.00 -5.98 4.46
CA TYR A 91 23.12 -5.36 5.17
C TYR A 91 22.63 -4.41 6.26
N VAL A 92 21.68 -3.52 5.97
CA VAL A 92 21.09 -2.59 6.95
C VAL A 92 20.39 -3.33 8.10
N MET A 93 19.73 -4.46 7.81
CA MET A 93 19.17 -5.34 8.84
C MET A 93 20.26 -6.01 9.68
N ALA A 94 21.33 -6.50 9.07
CA ALA A 94 22.46 -7.13 9.76
C ALA A 94 23.20 -6.14 10.68
N GLN A 95 23.28 -4.86 10.29
CA GLN A 95 23.81 -3.81 11.17
C GLN A 95 22.84 -3.39 12.28
N GLY A 96 21.58 -3.85 12.23
CA GLY A 96 20.56 -3.53 13.22
C GLY A 96 19.98 -2.12 13.11
N TRP A 97 20.31 -1.35 12.06
CA TRP A 97 19.79 0.01 11.89
C TRP A 97 18.28 0.01 11.60
N ALA A 98 17.74 -1.05 11.00
CA ALA A 98 16.30 -1.21 10.78
C ALA A 98 15.57 -1.89 11.94
N LYS A 99 16.27 -2.17 13.06
CA LYS A 99 15.67 -2.82 14.24
C LYS A 99 15.09 -1.76 15.17
N MET A 100 13.78 -1.76 15.29
CA MET A 100 13.10 -0.82 16.16
C MET A 100 13.33 -1.14 17.65
N PRO A 101 13.43 -0.11 18.50
CA PRO A 101 13.51 -0.31 19.95
C PRO A 101 12.27 -1.07 20.46
N GLY A 102 12.49 -2.26 21.02
CA GLY A 102 11.42 -3.14 21.53
C GLY A 102 10.96 -4.23 20.57
N GLU A 103 11.40 -4.21 19.30
CA GLU A 103 11.16 -5.30 18.35
C GLU A 103 12.30 -6.32 18.34
N LYS A 104 11.96 -7.58 18.01
CA LYS A 104 12.93 -8.68 17.91
C LYS A 104 13.58 -8.74 16.52
N ASP A 105 12.81 -8.40 15.50
CA ASP A 105 13.19 -8.53 14.09
C ASP A 105 13.27 -7.16 13.40
N SER A 106 14.03 -7.09 12.31
CA SER A 106 14.11 -5.89 11.47
C SER A 106 13.15 -6.03 10.28
N ASP A 107 12.44 -4.97 9.95
CA ASP A 107 11.58 -4.95 8.76
C ASP A 107 12.42 -4.66 7.51
N SER A 108 12.32 -5.54 6.51
CA SER A 108 13.11 -5.44 5.28
C SER A 108 12.73 -4.23 4.41
N ARG A 109 11.48 -3.77 4.49
CA ARG A 109 11.00 -2.57 3.77
C ARG A 109 11.51 -1.30 4.45
N VAL A 110 11.56 -1.29 5.79
CA VAL A 110 12.23 -0.22 6.54
C VAL A 110 13.72 -0.19 6.23
N ALA A 111 14.36 -1.35 6.14
CA ALA A 111 15.78 -1.45 5.79
C ALA A 111 16.08 -0.95 4.37
N SER A 112 15.23 -1.27 3.39
CA SER A 112 15.38 -0.75 2.03
C SER A 112 15.21 0.76 1.95
N GLU A 113 14.21 1.31 2.66
CA GLU A 113 14.01 2.76 2.71
C GLU A 113 15.13 3.48 3.47
N CYS A 114 15.64 2.89 4.56
CA CYS A 114 16.79 3.39 5.27
C CYS A 114 18.04 3.45 4.37
N ALA A 115 18.34 2.38 3.63
CA ALA A 115 19.44 2.38 2.66
C ALA A 115 19.29 3.52 1.64
N ARG A 116 18.08 3.69 1.07
CA ARG A 116 17.78 4.77 0.13
C ARG A 116 17.97 6.16 0.73
N LEU A 117 17.53 6.38 1.97
CA LEU A 117 17.68 7.66 2.67
C LEU A 117 19.14 7.97 2.97
N ILE A 118 19.92 6.98 3.41
CA ILE A 118 21.37 7.12 3.64
C ILE A 118 22.09 7.47 2.34
N GLU A 119 21.74 6.83 1.23
CA GLU A 119 22.30 7.17 -0.08
C GLU A 119 21.96 8.61 -0.49
N LYS A 120 20.71 9.03 -0.26
CA LYS A 120 20.26 10.40 -0.54
C LYS A 120 21.01 11.43 0.30
N LEU A 121 21.25 11.16 1.59
CA LEU A 121 22.01 12.05 2.48
C LEU A 121 23.47 12.19 2.06
N ASN A 122 24.09 11.12 1.55
CA ASN A 122 25.48 11.16 1.13
C ASN A 122 25.68 11.74 -0.29
N ASN A 123 24.61 11.85 -1.08
CA ASN A 123 24.66 12.38 -2.45
C ASN A 123 24.12 13.82 -2.53
N MET A 124 24.03 14.49 -1.38
CA MET A 124 23.61 15.87 -1.19
C MET A 124 24.81 16.67 -0.65
#